data_AF-I0K0U2-F1
#
_entry.id   AF-I0K0U2-F1
#
_cell.length_a   1.000
_cell.length_b   1.000
_cell.length_c   1.000
_cell.angle_alpha   90.00
_cell.angle_beta   90.00
_cell.angle_gamma   90.00
#
_symmetry.space_group_name_H-M   'P 1'
#
loop_
_entity.id
_entity.type
_entity.pdbx_description
1 polymer ?
#
loop_
_entity_poly.entity_id
_entity_poly.type
_entity_poly.pdbx_seq_one_letter_code
_entity_poly.pdbx_strand_id
1 'polypeptide(L)'
;MKLKQLTSAEVKELAKLVQEKEELQEKVSEIERKIQTLWKVGIKVPKKRIEKIRVSVKKRGPEKGSIPGHLKNSILEALRKAGNEGLTVKELSEKLGVKINNLYSWFYTTGKKTPGLIKIGKSKYRIEESTVEPEALQKSEKDEKIKNQK
;
A
#
# COMPACT_ATOMS: atom_id res chain seq x y z
N MET A 1 51.83 31.07 12.01
CA MET A 1 51.04 29.84 12.30
C MET A 1 50.87 29.71 13.81
N LYS A 2 49.63 29.66 14.32
CA LYS A 2 49.30 29.58 15.75
C LYS A 2 49.32 28.14 16.32
N LEU A 3 50.18 27.27 15.79
CA LEU A 3 50.24 25.85 16.17
C LEU A 3 50.60 25.62 17.64
N LYS A 4 51.28 26.58 18.28
CA LYS A 4 51.69 26.51 19.70
C LYS A 4 50.56 26.85 20.69
N GLN A 5 49.42 27.34 20.22
CA GLN A 5 48.26 27.71 21.06
C GLN A 5 47.19 26.61 21.12
N LEU A 6 47.32 25.56 20.31
CA LEU A 6 46.40 24.42 20.33
C LEU A 6 46.63 23.59 21.57
N THR A 7 45.65 23.60 22.46
CA THR A 7 45.60 22.74 23.64
C THR A 7 45.38 21.29 23.23
N SER A 8 45.82 20.34 24.06
CA SER A 8 45.63 18.90 23.80
C SER A 8 44.16 18.50 23.61
N ALA A 9 43.23 19.25 24.23
CA ALA A 9 41.79 19.05 24.08
C ALA A 9 41.32 19.43 22.67
N GLU A 10 41.71 20.60 22.16
CA GLU A 10 41.35 21.06 20.81
C GLU A 10 41.91 20.14 19.72
N VAL A 11 43.10 19.56 19.93
CA VAL A 11 43.68 18.57 19.01
C VAL A 11 42.83 17.28 18.97
N LYS A 12 42.28 16.84 20.11
CA LYS A 12 41.37 15.68 20.16
C LYS A 12 40.03 15.98 19.49
N GLU A 13 39.50 17.18 19.65
CA GLU A 13 38.28 17.60 18.95
C GLU A 13 38.49 17.68 17.44
N LEU A 14 39.62 18.23 17.00
CA LEU A 14 40.00 18.22 15.58
C LEU A 14 40.11 16.80 15.03
N ALA A 15 40.69 15.86 15.80
CA ALA A 15 40.77 14.47 15.37
C ALA A 15 39.37 13.85 15.17
N LYS A 16 38.42 14.10 16.07
CA LYS A 16 37.03 13.65 15.91
C LYS A 16 36.36 14.24 14.68
N LEU A 17 36.51 15.55 14.47
CA LEU A 17 35.94 16.22 13.29
C LEU A 17 36.54 15.70 11.98
N VAL A 18 37.82 15.33 11.98
CA VAL A 18 38.46 14.70 10.82
C VAL A 18 37.88 13.30 10.56
N GLN A 19 37.65 12.50 11.61
CA GLN A 19 37.00 11.19 11.46
C GLN A 19 35.59 11.32 10.88
N GLU A 20 34.76 12.22 11.42
CA GLU A 20 33.41 12.46 10.89
C GLU A 20 33.44 12.97 9.44
N LYS A 21 34.41 13.83 9.11
CA LYS A 21 34.62 14.30 7.74
C LYS A 21 34.96 13.13 6.80
N GLU A 22 35.84 12.22 7.20
CA GLU A 22 36.21 11.05 6.40
C GLU A 22 35.00 10.14 6.15
N GLU A 23 34.19 9.86 7.18
CA GLU A 23 32.96 9.08 7.03
C GLU A 23 31.93 9.74 6.08
N LEU A 24 31.76 11.06 6.18
CA LEU A 24 30.88 11.80 5.29
C LEU A 24 31.41 11.80 3.85
N GLN A 25 32.73 11.91 3.65
CA GLN A 25 33.36 11.82 2.33
C GLN A 25 33.16 10.44 1.69
N GLU A 26 33.17 9.38 2.48
CA GLU A 26 32.86 8.03 2.00
C GLU A 26 31.41 7.92 1.52
N LYS A 27 30.45 8.43 2.30
CA LYS A 27 29.02 8.46 1.91
C LYS A 27 28.78 9.27 0.63
N VAL A 28 29.45 10.43 0.49
CA VAL A 28 29.38 11.23 -0.73
C VAL A 28 29.90 10.44 -1.93
N SER A 29 31.03 9.73 -1.77
CA SER A 29 31.60 8.88 -2.82
C SER A 29 30.66 7.73 -3.22
N GLU A 30 29.93 7.14 -2.27
CA GLU A 30 28.93 6.10 -2.56
C GLU A 30 27.75 6.66 -3.35
N ILE A 31 27.26 7.85 -2.99
CA ILE A 31 26.18 8.53 -3.71
C ILE A 31 26.63 8.88 -5.13
N GLU A 32 27.86 9.40 -5.31
CA GLU A 32 28.41 9.67 -6.63
C GLU A 32 28.50 8.42 -7.49
N ARG A 33 28.91 7.27 -6.92
CA ARG A 33 28.88 5.98 -7.63
C ARG A 33 27.46 5.59 -8.06
N LYS A 34 26.45 5.76 -7.19
CA LYS A 34 25.03 5.51 -7.52
C LYS A 34 24.52 6.43 -8.63
N ILE A 35 24.89 7.71 -8.60
CA ILE A 35 24.54 8.66 -9.66
C ILE A 35 25.20 8.24 -10.97
N GLN A 36 26.49 7.90 -10.94
CA GLN A 36 27.22 7.44 -12.12
C GLN A 36 26.65 6.14 -12.68
N THR A 37 26.22 5.18 -11.86
CA THR A 37 25.58 3.96 -12.37
C THR A 37 24.23 4.28 -13.02
N LEU A 38 23.41 5.15 -12.42
CA LEU A 38 22.15 5.59 -13.02
C LEU A 38 22.37 6.35 -14.35
N TRP A 39 23.43 7.16 -14.45
CA TRP A 39 23.79 7.84 -15.68
C TRP A 39 24.37 6.89 -16.75
N LYS A 40 25.26 5.96 -16.36
CA LYS A 40 25.87 4.97 -17.28
C LYS A 40 24.87 3.95 -17.81
N VAL A 41 23.91 3.52 -16.97
CA VAL A 41 22.81 2.65 -17.40
C VAL A 41 21.93 3.34 -18.44
N GLY A 42 22.13 4.64 -18.67
CA GLY A 42 21.44 5.38 -19.70
C GLY A 42 19.97 5.38 -19.33
N ILE A 43 19.56 6.40 -18.59
CA ILE A 43 18.15 6.78 -18.59
C ILE A 43 17.83 7.17 -20.03
N LYS A 44 17.54 6.18 -20.88
CA LYS A 44 16.70 6.30 -22.05
C LYS A 44 15.34 6.63 -21.48
N VAL A 45 15.17 7.89 -21.08
CA VAL A 45 13.86 8.50 -21.01
C VAL A 45 13.25 8.17 -22.37
N PRO A 46 12.16 7.40 -22.45
CA PRO A 46 11.54 7.13 -23.73
C PRO A 46 11.08 8.49 -24.26
N LYS A 47 11.88 9.05 -25.18
CA LYS A 47 11.54 10.26 -25.90
C LYS A 47 10.34 9.87 -26.75
N LYS A 48 9.14 10.11 -26.22
CA LYS A 48 7.88 9.91 -26.92
C LYS A 48 7.94 10.80 -28.15
N ARG A 49 8.37 10.21 -29.26
CA ARG A 49 8.30 10.80 -30.58
C ARG A 49 6.83 11.16 -30.76
N ILE A 50 6.54 12.45 -30.80
CA ILE A 50 5.21 12.95 -31.18
C ILE A 50 5.12 12.74 -32.69
N GLU A 51 4.98 11.49 -33.10
CA GLU A 51 4.34 11.20 -34.38
C GLU A 51 2.88 11.58 -34.20
N LYS A 52 2.39 12.48 -35.06
CA LYS A 52 0.98 12.81 -35.20
C LYS A 52 0.23 11.56 -35.65
N ILE A 53 -0.03 10.66 -34.70
CA ILE A 53 -0.88 9.50 -34.88
C ILE A 53 -2.31 10.03 -34.83
N ARG A 54 -2.98 9.95 -35.98
CA ARG A 54 -4.41 10.19 -36.18
C ARG A 54 -5.16 9.58 -35.00
N VAL A 55 -6.06 10.37 -34.42
CA VAL A 55 -6.79 10.05 -33.18
C VAL A 55 -7.65 8.80 -33.39
N SER A 56 -7.09 7.62 -33.15
CA SER A 56 -7.90 6.45 -32.85
C SER A 56 -8.20 6.52 -31.36
N VAL A 57 -9.46 6.81 -31.02
CA VAL A 57 -9.98 6.84 -29.66
C VAL A 57 -9.74 5.49 -29.00
N LYS A 58 -8.59 5.33 -28.31
CA LYS A 58 -8.32 4.15 -27.51
C LYS A 58 -9.27 4.17 -26.32
N LYS A 59 -10.19 3.20 -26.29
CA LYS A 59 -11.09 2.93 -25.17
C LYS A 59 -10.27 2.93 -23.89
N ARG A 60 -10.68 3.75 -22.91
CA ARG A 60 -10.11 3.80 -21.57
C ARG A 60 -10.39 2.46 -20.89
N GLY A 61 -9.49 1.51 -21.06
CA GLY A 61 -9.47 0.29 -20.26
C GLY A 61 -9.11 0.62 -18.81
N PRO A 62 -9.50 -0.23 -17.85
CA PRO A 62 -9.14 -0.04 -16.45
C PRO A 62 -7.62 0.04 -16.30
N GLU A 63 -7.17 0.98 -15.48
CA GLU A 63 -5.76 1.25 -15.24
C GLU A 63 -5.09 0.02 -14.62
N LYS A 64 -3.92 -0.34 -15.15
CA LYS A 64 -3.15 -1.54 -14.76
C LYS A 64 -2.70 -1.39 -13.31
N GLY A 65 -3.47 -1.96 -12.39
CA GLY A 65 -3.23 -1.87 -10.94
C GLY A 65 -4.49 -1.95 -10.07
N SER A 66 -5.68 -1.72 -10.64
CA SER A 66 -6.92 -2.01 -9.91
C SER A 66 -7.18 -3.52 -9.95
N ILE A 67 -6.83 -4.23 -8.86
CA ILE A 67 -7.22 -5.64 -8.72
C ILE A 67 -8.74 -5.66 -8.55
N PRO A 68 -9.50 -6.18 -9.53
CA PRO A 68 -10.94 -6.22 -9.42
C PRO A 68 -11.33 -7.09 -8.22
N GLY A 69 -12.14 -6.55 -7.32
CA GLY A 69 -12.69 -7.30 -6.18
C GLY A 69 -12.04 -7.06 -4.82
N HIS A 70 -10.86 -6.43 -4.72
CA HIS A 70 -10.26 -6.14 -3.41
C HIS A 70 -11.21 -5.29 -2.53
N LEU A 71 -11.77 -4.24 -3.12
CA LEU A 71 -12.74 -3.37 -2.42
C LEU A 71 -14.00 -4.13 -1.99
N LYS A 72 -14.47 -5.11 -2.80
CA LYS A 72 -15.61 -5.95 -2.44
C LYS A 72 -15.31 -6.78 -1.20
N ASN A 73 -14.18 -7.48 -1.18
CA ASN A 73 -13.81 -8.35 -0.08
C ASN A 73 -13.65 -7.54 1.22
N SER A 74 -12.94 -6.41 1.17
CA SER A 74 -12.74 -5.57 2.35
C SER A 74 -14.07 -5.01 2.91
N ILE A 75 -15.02 -4.64 2.04
CA ILE A 75 -16.35 -4.18 2.48
C ILE A 75 -17.14 -5.33 3.11
N LEU A 76 -17.13 -6.52 2.52
CA LEU A 76 -17.82 -7.69 3.06
C LEU A 76 -17.25 -8.12 4.40
N GLU A 77 -15.92 -8.15 4.57
CA GLU A 77 -15.27 -8.45 5.84
C GLU A 77 -15.61 -7.40 6.91
N ALA A 78 -15.62 -6.12 6.55
CA ALA A 78 -15.95 -5.04 7.47
C ALA A 78 -17.41 -5.13 7.93
N LEU A 79 -18.34 -5.44 7.02
CA LEU A 79 -19.75 -5.63 7.33
C LEU A 79 -20.01 -6.92 8.12
N ARG A 80 -19.30 -8.01 7.83
CA ARG A 80 -19.38 -9.26 8.61
C ARG A 80 -18.95 -9.05 10.06
N LYS A 81 -17.88 -8.28 10.29
CA LYS A 81 -17.43 -7.89 11.63
C LYS A 81 -18.44 -7.03 12.40
N ALA A 82 -19.30 -6.30 11.70
CA ALA A 82 -20.34 -5.47 12.31
C ALA A 82 -21.67 -6.22 12.52
N GLY A 83 -21.84 -7.38 11.89
CA GLY A 83 -22.99 -8.25 12.05
C GLY A 83 -24.32 -7.50 11.93
N ASN A 84 -25.18 -7.71 12.94
CA ASN A 84 -26.58 -7.26 12.91
C ASN A 84 -26.77 -5.76 13.11
N GLU A 85 -25.76 -5.06 13.63
CA GLU A 85 -25.83 -3.63 13.86
C GLU A 85 -25.69 -2.85 12.55
N GLY A 86 -24.99 -3.42 11.57
CA GLY A 86 -24.67 -2.80 10.29
C GLY A 86 -23.73 -1.59 10.43
N LEU A 87 -23.08 -1.20 9.34
CA LEU A 87 -22.19 -0.03 9.31
C LEU A 87 -22.70 1.06 8.39
N THR A 88 -22.42 2.29 8.78
CA THR A 88 -22.61 3.46 7.94
C THR A 88 -21.49 3.56 6.90
N VAL A 89 -21.79 4.10 5.71
CA VAL A 89 -20.77 4.35 4.67
C VAL A 89 -19.62 5.22 5.17
N LYS A 90 -19.90 6.16 6.09
CA LYS A 90 -18.89 7.00 6.73
C LYS A 90 -17.93 6.18 7.61
N GLU A 91 -18.48 5.31 8.45
CA GLU A 91 -17.70 4.43 9.34
C GLU A 91 -16.89 3.41 8.53
N LEU A 92 -17.46 2.89 7.43
CA LEU A 92 -16.74 2.03 6.48
C LEU A 92 -15.59 2.75 5.79
N SER A 93 -15.77 4.03 5.46
CA SER A 93 -14.72 4.85 4.85
C SER A 93 -13.53 5.02 5.79
N GLU A 94 -13.79 5.36 7.05
CA GLU A 94 -12.76 5.56 8.07
C GLU A 94 -12.03 4.24 8.37
N LYS A 95 -12.75 3.13 8.47
CA LYS A 95 -12.17 1.80 8.75
C LYS A 95 -11.34 1.24 7.60
N LEU A 96 -11.73 1.51 6.35
CA LEU A 96 -11.06 0.98 5.16
C LEU A 96 -10.04 1.96 4.56
N GLY A 97 -10.02 3.22 4.99
CA GLY A 97 -9.19 4.27 4.39
C GLY A 97 -9.58 4.61 2.94
N VAL A 98 -10.82 4.29 2.54
CA VAL A 98 -11.30 4.48 1.15
C VAL A 98 -12.19 5.70 1.09
N LYS A 99 -12.05 6.55 0.05
CA LYS A 99 -12.92 7.71 -0.17
C LYS A 99 -14.41 7.34 -0.14
N ILE A 100 -15.19 8.13 0.60
CA ILE A 100 -16.65 8.01 0.76
C ILE A 100 -17.36 7.90 -0.61
N ASN A 101 -17.01 8.74 -1.59
CA ASN A 101 -17.64 8.73 -2.92
C ASN A 101 -17.44 7.41 -3.66
N ASN A 102 -16.29 6.76 -3.47
CA ASN A 102 -16.01 5.46 -4.08
C ASN A 102 -16.90 4.37 -3.46
N LEU A 103 -17.12 4.42 -2.14
CA LEU A 103 -18.05 3.53 -1.46
C LEU A 103 -19.49 3.75 -1.92
N TYR A 104 -19.95 5.00 -2.06
CA TYR A 104 -21.28 5.28 -2.62
C TYR A 104 -21.46 4.71 -4.03
N SER A 105 -20.48 4.92 -4.91
CA SER A 105 -20.48 4.33 -6.26
C SER A 105 -20.48 2.79 -6.19
N TRP A 106 -19.70 2.21 -5.28
CA TRP A 106 -19.62 0.77 -5.09
C TRP A 106 -20.93 0.18 -4.60
N PHE A 107 -21.58 0.77 -3.58
CA PHE A 107 -22.89 0.32 -3.10
C PHE A 107 -23.97 0.42 -4.19
N TYR A 108 -23.95 1.48 -5.00
CA TYR A 108 -24.89 1.67 -6.10
C TYR A 108 -24.71 0.66 -7.25
N THR A 109 -23.46 0.29 -7.56
CA THR A 109 -23.15 -0.58 -8.71
C THR A 109 -23.04 -2.05 -8.32
N THR A 110 -22.19 -2.35 -7.35
CA THR A 110 -21.76 -3.69 -6.94
C THR A 110 -22.52 -4.16 -5.70
N GLY A 111 -22.78 -3.26 -4.74
CA GLY A 111 -23.50 -3.60 -3.49
C GLY A 111 -24.93 -4.09 -3.71
N LYS A 112 -25.62 -3.63 -4.77
CA LYS A 112 -26.94 -4.18 -5.14
C LYS A 112 -26.90 -5.57 -5.75
N LYS A 113 -25.72 -6.02 -6.23
CA LYS A 113 -25.51 -7.33 -6.84
C LYS A 113 -24.95 -8.35 -5.85
N THR A 114 -24.53 -7.90 -4.66
CA THR A 114 -24.05 -8.80 -3.60
C THR A 114 -25.25 -9.37 -2.84
N PRO A 115 -25.44 -10.70 -2.82
CA PRO A 115 -26.50 -11.32 -2.05
C PRO A 115 -26.30 -11.06 -0.55
N GLY A 116 -27.40 -10.91 0.19
CA GLY A 116 -27.39 -10.68 1.64
C GLY A 116 -27.14 -9.24 2.09
N LEU A 117 -26.93 -8.27 1.19
CA LEU A 117 -26.69 -6.87 1.57
C LEU A 117 -28.01 -6.08 1.66
N ILE A 118 -28.43 -5.72 2.88
CA ILE A 118 -29.67 -5.00 3.13
C ILE A 118 -29.37 -3.58 3.59
N LYS A 119 -30.08 -2.60 2.99
CA LYS A 119 -30.03 -1.20 3.40
C LYS A 119 -31.05 -0.96 4.52
N ILE A 120 -30.56 -0.69 5.73
CA ILE A 120 -31.40 -0.46 6.92
C ILE A 120 -31.87 1.01 7.00
N GLY A 121 -31.04 1.96 6.55
CA GLY A 121 -31.33 3.38 6.74
C GLY A 121 -30.48 4.32 5.87
N LYS A 122 -30.39 5.60 6.29
CA LYS A 122 -29.59 6.63 5.59
C LYS A 122 -28.12 6.23 5.55
N SER A 123 -27.70 5.60 4.45
CA SER A 123 -26.33 5.12 4.24
C SER A 123 -25.86 4.04 5.23
N LYS A 124 -26.78 3.26 5.80
CA LYS A 124 -26.46 2.15 6.72
C LYS A 124 -26.79 0.81 6.09
N TYR A 125 -25.81 -0.09 6.07
CA TYR A 125 -25.90 -1.41 5.43
C TYR A 125 -25.56 -2.51 6.42
N ARG A 126 -26.27 -3.63 6.31
CA ARG A 126 -26.04 -4.86 7.08
C ARG A 126 -25.93 -6.03 6.11
N ILE A 127 -25.17 -7.04 6.53
CA ILE A 127 -25.21 -8.35 5.90
C ILE A 127 -26.18 -9.21 6.70
N GLU A 128 -27.20 -9.73 6.03
CA GLU A 128 -28.00 -10.85 6.53
C GLU A 128 -27.20 -12.12 6.29
N GLU A 129 -26.84 -12.82 7.37
CA GLU A 129 -26.05 -14.06 7.35
C GLU A 129 -26.78 -15.23 6.64
N SER A 130 -28.04 -15.04 6.23
CA SER A 130 -28.92 -16.04 5.62
C SER A 130 -28.53 -16.46 4.20
N THR A 131 -27.54 -15.84 3.54
CA THR A 131 -27.17 -16.20 2.15
C THR A 131 -25.69 -15.93 1.80
N VAL A 132 -24.79 -16.21 2.73
CA VAL A 132 -23.35 -16.26 2.41
C VAL A 132 -22.81 -17.61 2.86
N GLU A 133 -22.89 -18.60 1.96
CA GLU A 133 -22.18 -19.87 2.17
C GLU A 133 -20.67 -19.58 2.32
N PRO A 134 -20.02 -20.15 3.35
CA PRO A 134 -18.64 -19.89 3.69
C PRO A 134 -17.71 -20.70 2.80
N GLU A 135 -17.39 -20.20 1.61
CA GLU A 135 -16.28 -20.76 0.81
C GLU A 135 -14.92 -20.16 1.26
N ALA A 136 -14.60 -20.34 2.54
CA ALA A 136 -13.23 -20.20 3.06
C ALA A 136 -13.19 -20.65 4.53
N LEU A 137 -13.03 -21.95 4.77
CA LEU A 137 -12.27 -22.53 5.88
C LEU A 137 -12.21 -24.05 5.67
N GLN A 138 -11.14 -24.54 5.04
CA GLN A 138 -10.64 -25.92 5.22
C GLN A 138 -9.28 -26.10 4.51
N LYS A 139 -8.21 -25.53 5.09
CA LYS A 139 -6.82 -26.01 4.89
C LYS A 139 -5.85 -25.47 5.94
N SER A 140 -6.14 -25.82 7.20
CA SER A 140 -5.26 -25.75 8.39
C SER A 140 -6.24 -26.01 9.55
N GLU A 141 -6.29 -27.12 10.28
CA GLU A 141 -5.23 -27.93 10.87
C GLU A 141 -5.76 -29.36 10.99
N LYS A 142 -5.24 -30.32 10.22
CA LYS A 142 -5.43 -31.76 10.49
C LYS A 142 -4.13 -32.50 10.85
N ASP A 143 -3.02 -31.79 11.01
CA ASP A 143 -1.71 -32.41 11.19
C ASP A 143 -1.03 -32.02 12.50
N GLU A 144 -1.72 -32.07 13.65
CA GLU A 144 -0.99 -32.11 14.94
C GLU A 144 -1.79 -32.66 16.13
N LYS A 145 -2.37 -33.87 15.97
CA LYS A 145 -2.68 -34.74 17.11
C LYS A 145 -2.08 -36.13 16.92
N ILE A 146 -0.80 -36.24 17.29
CA ILE A 146 -0.29 -37.18 18.30
C ILE A 146 -0.77 -38.64 18.07
N LYS A 147 0.04 -39.53 17.48
CA LYS A 147 1.20 -40.18 18.11
C LYS A 147 0.94 -40.86 19.47
N ASN A 148 -0.31 -41.21 19.78
CA ASN A 148 -0.68 -42.04 20.93
C ASN A 148 -1.48 -43.29 20.49
N GLN A 149 -0.87 -44.10 19.62
CA GLN A 149 -1.15 -45.53 19.55
C GLN A 149 0.19 -46.22 19.33
N LYS A 150 0.85 -46.53 20.45
CA LYS A 150 1.83 -47.60 20.54
C LYS A 150 1.52 -48.39 21.79
#